data_AF-A0AAV9SX20-F1
#
_entry.id   AF-A0AAV9SX20-F1
#
_cell.length_a   1.000
_cell.length_b   1.000
_cell.length_c   1.000
_cell.angle_alpha   90.00
_cell.angle_beta   90.00
_cell.angle_gamma   90.00
#
_symmetry.space_group_name_H-M   'P 1'
#
loop_
_entity.id
_entity.type
_entity.pdbx_description
1 polymer ?
#
loop_
_entity_poly.entity_id
_entity_poly.type
_entity_poly.pdbx_seq_one_letter_code
_entity_poly.pdbx_strand_id
1 'polypeptide(L)'
;MPQVTSYISGAQWEKDGPTTPAQRFFQQYVNAVDSRGYDTGSGLKFYSSDVTFHNQNNAVYHGGDQMWVWMKKLFGVFERIHHDWIQLLEIKLDDGRSKIYTQNVRNLWVNGNKSETPSVSIPITMIAIIGKSNDDNTPEGLNFKEVWLYWDTSLLTPFLPAEAVVFKTKNILDEI
;
A
#
# COMPACT_ATOMS: atom_id res chain seq x y z
N MET A 1 26.10 7.94 -1.16
CA MET A 1 25.72 7.10 -0.02
C MET A 1 24.30 7.43 0.39
N PRO A 2 23.45 6.43 0.66
CA PRO A 2 22.08 6.65 1.11
C PRO A 2 22.04 7.51 2.37
N GLN A 3 21.06 8.42 2.44
CA GLN A 3 20.91 9.35 3.56
C GLN A 3 19.49 9.30 4.10
N VAL A 4 19.36 9.19 5.42
CA VAL A 4 18.07 9.40 6.09
C VAL A 4 17.65 10.84 5.89
N THR A 5 16.51 11.06 5.23
CA THR A 5 15.96 12.40 5.00
C THR A 5 14.91 12.76 6.05
N SER A 6 14.18 11.78 6.56
CA SER A 6 13.19 11.99 7.62
C SER A 6 12.90 10.73 8.40
N TYR A 7 12.61 10.88 9.68
CA TYR A 7 12.02 9.86 10.53
C TYR A 7 10.90 10.52 11.33
N ILE A 8 9.65 10.07 11.11
CA ILE A 8 8.45 10.76 11.58
C ILE A 8 7.57 9.73 12.31
N SER A 9 7.09 10.06 13.50
CA SER A 9 6.10 9.24 14.22
C SER A 9 4.69 9.42 13.65
N GLY A 10 3.77 8.51 13.95
CA GLY A 10 2.36 8.63 13.57
C GLY A 10 1.71 9.92 14.07
N ALA A 11 1.95 10.26 15.34
CA ALA A 11 1.44 11.52 15.91
C ALA A 11 2.00 12.76 15.20
N GLN A 12 3.26 12.73 14.78
CA GLN A 12 3.83 13.82 14.01
C GLN A 12 3.29 13.86 12.58
N TRP A 13 3.09 12.71 11.96
CA TRP A 13 2.45 12.59 10.65
C TRP A 13 1.02 13.16 10.65
N GLU A 14 0.23 12.87 11.67
CA GLU A 14 -1.13 13.41 11.82
C GLU A 14 -1.15 14.92 12.05
N LYS A 15 -0.19 15.43 12.83
CA LYS A 15 -0.13 16.85 13.18
C LYS A 15 0.41 17.72 12.05
N ASP A 16 1.53 17.32 11.46
CA ASP A 16 2.31 18.15 10.54
C ASP A 16 2.03 17.77 9.07
N GLY A 17 1.54 16.56 8.82
CA GLY A 17 1.32 16.02 7.49
C GLY A 17 2.61 15.67 6.73
N PRO A 18 2.48 15.24 5.46
CA PRO A 18 3.61 14.92 4.60
C PRO A 18 4.40 16.18 4.18
N THR A 19 5.71 16.17 4.38
CA THR A 19 6.60 17.33 4.13
C THR A 19 7.44 17.20 2.85
N THR A 20 7.78 15.98 2.44
CA THR A 20 8.55 15.72 1.21
C THR A 20 7.63 15.34 0.03
N PRO A 21 8.09 15.47 -1.23
CA PRO A 21 7.34 14.96 -2.38
C PRO A 21 7.01 13.47 -2.27
N ALA A 22 7.95 12.64 -1.81
CA ALA A 22 7.73 11.21 -1.64
C ALA A 22 6.65 10.91 -0.58
N GLN A 23 6.65 11.67 0.53
CA GLN A 23 5.61 11.56 1.55
C GLN A 23 4.25 12.01 1.04
N ARG A 24 4.17 13.12 0.29
CA ARG A 24 2.90 13.60 -0.28
C ARG A 24 2.33 12.62 -1.30
N PHE A 25 3.18 12.08 -2.17
CA PHE A 25 2.83 10.99 -3.06
C PHE A 25 2.28 9.79 -2.27
N PHE A 26 2.98 9.38 -1.21
CA PHE A 26 2.57 8.23 -0.40
C PHE A 26 1.24 8.46 0.33
N GLN A 27 1.02 9.65 0.90
CA GLN A 27 -0.26 10.02 1.52
C GLN A 27 -1.40 9.97 0.49
N GLN A 28 -1.18 10.46 -0.73
CA GLN A 28 -2.20 10.40 -1.79
C GLN A 28 -2.53 8.96 -2.18
N TYR A 29 -1.54 8.08 -2.20
CA TYR A 29 -1.76 6.63 -2.39
C TYR A 29 -2.60 6.05 -1.25
N VAL A 30 -2.24 6.27 0.02
CA VAL A 30 -3.00 5.76 1.17
C VAL A 30 -4.43 6.28 1.17
N ASN A 31 -4.63 7.57 0.89
CA ASN A 31 -5.97 8.15 0.77
C ASN A 31 -6.79 7.49 -0.34
N ALA A 32 -6.16 7.15 -1.47
CA ALA A 32 -6.82 6.42 -2.54
C ALA A 32 -7.19 4.98 -2.13
N VAL A 33 -6.38 4.31 -1.30
CA VAL A 33 -6.74 2.99 -0.77
C VAL A 33 -7.91 3.10 0.20
N ASP A 34 -7.85 4.02 1.16
CA ASP A 34 -8.88 4.19 2.20
C ASP A 34 -10.23 4.62 1.61
N SER A 35 -10.20 5.47 0.58
CA SER A 35 -11.40 5.91 -0.16
C SER A 35 -11.88 4.93 -1.23
N ARG A 36 -11.29 3.73 -1.33
CA ARG A 36 -11.61 2.72 -2.34
C ARG A 36 -11.42 3.19 -3.79
N GLY A 37 -10.45 4.05 -4.06
CA GLY A 37 -10.09 4.50 -5.40
C GLY A 37 -9.73 3.37 -6.38
N TYR A 38 -9.47 2.15 -5.88
CA TYR A 38 -9.29 0.95 -6.70
C TYR A 38 -10.56 0.41 -7.38
N ASP A 39 -11.74 0.89 -6.99
CA ASP A 39 -12.99 0.46 -7.63
C ASP A 39 -13.20 1.10 -9.02
N THR A 40 -12.66 2.30 -9.23
CA THR A 40 -12.88 3.12 -10.44
C THR A 40 -11.61 3.71 -11.07
N GLY A 41 -10.46 3.66 -10.38
CA GLY A 41 -9.19 4.20 -10.85
C GLY A 41 -8.32 3.20 -11.63
N SER A 42 -7.20 3.70 -12.15
CA SER A 42 -6.13 2.89 -12.74
C SER A 42 -4.94 2.79 -11.79
N GLY A 43 -4.33 1.61 -11.70
CA GLY A 43 -3.11 1.39 -10.92
C GLY A 43 -1.91 2.20 -11.43
N LEU A 44 -1.90 2.55 -12.72
CA LEU A 44 -0.82 3.34 -13.33
C LEU A 44 -0.69 4.75 -12.73
N LYS A 45 -1.71 5.24 -12.01
CA LYS A 45 -1.63 6.50 -11.28
C LYS A 45 -0.54 6.47 -10.18
N PHE A 46 -0.32 5.31 -9.57
CA PHE A 46 0.63 5.17 -8.44
C PHE A 46 1.77 4.20 -8.75
N TYR A 47 1.58 3.26 -9.66
CA TYR A 47 2.52 2.21 -9.98
C TYR A 47 3.10 2.41 -11.37
N SER A 48 4.41 2.21 -11.54
CA SER A 48 4.96 2.12 -12.89
C SER A 48 4.50 0.84 -13.59
N SER A 49 4.58 0.83 -14.92
CA SER A 49 4.28 -0.36 -15.73
C SER A 49 5.27 -1.51 -15.48
N ASP A 50 6.45 -1.19 -14.96
CA ASP A 50 7.52 -2.13 -14.61
C ASP A 50 7.68 -2.36 -13.09
N VAL A 51 6.74 -1.89 -12.27
CA VAL A 51 6.83 -2.07 -10.80
C VAL A 51 6.86 -3.56 -10.46
N THR A 52 7.63 -3.93 -9.44
CA THR A 52 7.51 -5.25 -8.81
C THR A 52 6.93 -5.10 -7.40
N PHE A 53 5.86 -5.82 -7.13
CA PHE A 53 5.21 -5.87 -5.83
C PHE A 53 5.40 -7.24 -5.21
N HIS A 54 6.03 -7.27 -4.03
CA HIS A 54 6.32 -8.46 -3.24
C HIS A 54 5.35 -8.55 -2.07
N ASN A 55 4.52 -9.58 -2.08
CA ASN A 55 3.61 -9.87 -0.98
C ASN A 55 4.27 -10.78 0.05
N GLN A 56 3.82 -10.75 1.31
CA GLN A 56 4.41 -11.52 2.41
C GLN A 56 4.33 -13.05 2.23
N ASN A 57 3.45 -13.51 1.34
CA ASN A 57 3.17 -14.92 1.09
C ASN A 57 3.93 -15.47 -0.13
N ASN A 58 4.98 -14.76 -0.59
CA ASN A 58 5.79 -15.03 -1.78
C ASN A 58 5.10 -14.79 -3.13
N ALA A 59 3.84 -14.36 -3.16
CA ALA A 59 3.23 -13.90 -4.41
C ALA A 59 3.92 -12.61 -4.87
N VAL A 60 4.29 -12.58 -6.16
CA VAL A 60 4.92 -11.41 -6.80
C VAL A 60 4.02 -10.94 -7.94
N TYR A 61 3.75 -9.64 -7.99
CA TYR A 61 2.92 -9.01 -9.03
C TYR A 61 3.78 -8.02 -9.82
N HIS A 62 3.60 -8.00 -11.14
CA HIS A 62 4.37 -7.16 -12.05
C HIS A 62 3.48 -6.15 -12.77
N GLY A 63 3.86 -4.88 -12.67
CA GLY A 63 3.14 -3.76 -13.25
C GLY A 63 1.92 -3.31 -12.44
N GLY A 64 1.55 -2.04 -12.63
CA GLY A 64 0.45 -1.41 -11.91
C GLY A 64 -0.90 -2.10 -12.07
N ASP A 65 -1.19 -2.64 -13.26
CA ASP A 65 -2.49 -3.27 -13.54
C ASP A 65 -2.69 -4.58 -12.76
N GLN A 66 -1.68 -5.45 -12.72
CA GLN A 66 -1.76 -6.70 -11.95
C GLN A 66 -1.98 -6.42 -10.46
N MET A 67 -1.20 -5.48 -9.92
CA MET A 67 -1.32 -5.04 -8.54
C MET A 67 -2.72 -4.49 -8.25
N TRP A 68 -3.28 -3.68 -9.15
CA TRP A 68 -4.61 -3.12 -8.97
C TRP A 68 -5.72 -4.18 -8.98
N VAL A 69 -5.63 -5.17 -9.88
CA VAL A 69 -6.57 -6.32 -9.90
C VAL A 69 -6.50 -7.10 -8.59
N TRP A 70 -5.30 -7.33 -8.06
CA TRP A 70 -5.11 -7.97 -6.77
C TRP A 70 -5.72 -7.16 -5.63
N MET A 71 -5.48 -5.85 -5.56
CA MET A 71 -6.08 -4.96 -4.55
C MET A 71 -7.61 -5.01 -4.58
N LYS A 72 -8.21 -4.96 -5.77
CA LYS A 72 -9.67 -4.99 -5.92
C LYS A 72 -10.26 -6.30 -5.38
N LYS A 73 -9.62 -7.44 -5.67
CA LYS A 73 -10.03 -8.74 -5.13
C LYS A 73 -9.81 -8.83 -3.62
N LEU A 74 -8.69 -8.32 -3.12
CA LEU A 74 -8.35 -8.31 -1.69
C LEU A 74 -9.37 -7.49 -0.90
N PHE A 75 -9.68 -6.30 -1.39
CA PHE A 75 -10.44 -5.32 -0.63
C PHE A 75 -11.94 -5.30 -0.93
N GLY A 76 -12.40 -5.99 -1.98
CA GLY A 76 -13.81 -6.07 -2.33
C GLY A 76 -14.72 -6.71 -1.26
N VAL A 77 -14.13 -7.41 -0.29
CA VAL A 77 -14.84 -8.06 0.84
C VAL A 77 -14.97 -7.17 2.09
N PHE A 78 -14.33 -6.00 2.09
CA PHE A 78 -14.40 -5.04 3.19
C PHE A 78 -15.27 -3.85 2.78
N GLU A 79 -16.07 -3.34 3.71
CA GLU A 79 -16.86 -2.12 3.56
C GLU A 79 -15.96 -0.88 3.65
N ARG A 80 -15.08 -0.86 4.66
CA ARG A 80 -14.21 0.26 5.01
C ARG A 80 -12.80 -0.22 5.31
N ILE A 81 -11.84 0.63 4.97
CA ILE A 81 -10.41 0.48 5.26
C ILE A 81 -9.94 1.77 5.88
N HIS A 82 -9.10 1.68 6.91
CA HIS A 82 -8.40 2.83 7.46
C HIS A 82 -6.99 2.43 7.91
N HIS A 83 -6.04 3.35 7.82
CA HIS A 83 -4.69 3.14 8.31
C HIS A 83 -4.36 4.14 9.43
N ASP A 84 -4.13 3.63 10.64
CA ASP A 84 -3.55 4.42 11.73
C ASP A 84 -2.02 4.40 11.61
N TRP A 85 -1.40 5.57 11.66
CA TRP A 85 0.04 5.69 11.45
C TRP A 85 0.82 5.37 12.71
N ILE A 86 1.89 4.58 12.57
CA ILE A 86 2.86 4.34 13.67
C ILE A 86 4.13 5.14 13.41
N GLN A 87 4.72 4.98 12.23
CA GLN A 87 5.92 5.71 11.83
C GLN A 87 6.21 5.63 10.32
N LEU A 88 6.99 6.59 9.84
CA LEU A 88 7.58 6.62 8.51
C LEU A 88 9.06 6.99 8.58
N LEU A 89 9.89 6.21 7.90
CA LEU A 89 11.30 6.49 7.62
C LEU A 89 11.46 6.71 6.12
N GLU A 90 12.05 7.84 5.73
CA GLU A 90 12.45 8.11 4.35
C GLU A 90 13.98 8.17 4.25
N ILE A 91 14.49 7.50 3.23
CA ILE A 91 15.90 7.46 2.87
C ILE A 91 16.03 7.90 1.43
N LYS A 92 16.84 8.92 1.15
CA LYS A 92 17.25 9.27 -0.20
C LYS A 92 18.35 8.32 -0.67
N LEU A 93 18.15 7.71 -1.82
CA LEU A 93 19.11 6.83 -2.49
C LEU A 93 20.06 7.63 -3.38
N ASP A 94 21.17 6.99 -3.76
CA ASP A 94 22.25 7.62 -4.53
C ASP A 94 21.84 8.02 -5.95
N ASP A 95 20.85 7.34 -6.51
CA ASP A 95 20.27 7.62 -7.82
C ASP A 95 19.14 8.68 -7.78
N GLY A 96 18.93 9.30 -6.62
CA GLY A 96 17.91 10.33 -6.42
C GLY A 96 16.50 9.82 -6.16
N ARG A 97 16.27 8.50 -6.10
CA ARG A 97 15.00 7.91 -5.64
C ARG A 97 14.84 8.02 -4.12
N SER A 98 13.61 7.93 -3.64
CA SER A 98 13.32 7.79 -2.20
C SER A 98 12.97 6.34 -1.89
N LYS A 99 13.51 5.81 -0.79
CA LYS A 99 13.06 4.57 -0.16
C LYS A 99 12.31 4.92 1.11
N ILE A 100 11.07 4.47 1.20
CA ILE A 100 10.24 4.63 2.40
C ILE A 100 10.07 3.30 3.13
N TYR A 101 10.02 3.38 4.44
CA TYR A 101 9.57 2.31 5.33
C TYR A 101 8.45 2.88 6.17
N THR A 102 7.30 2.22 6.17
CA THR A 102 6.14 2.68 6.93
C THR A 102 5.62 1.56 7.79
N GLN A 103 5.23 1.89 9.02
CA GLN A 103 4.49 1.00 9.89
C GLN A 103 3.15 1.64 10.22
N ASN A 104 2.08 0.87 10.08
CA ASN A 104 0.71 1.31 10.32
C ASN A 104 -0.08 0.18 10.98
N VAL A 105 -1.22 0.51 11.56
CA VAL A 105 -2.28 -0.47 11.85
C VAL A 105 -3.33 -0.33 10.76
N ARG A 106 -3.56 -1.41 10.01
CA ARG A 106 -4.65 -1.48 9.02
C ARG A 106 -5.91 -1.96 9.70
N ASN A 107 -6.90 -1.09 9.78
CA ASN A 107 -8.23 -1.37 10.30
C ASN A 107 -9.17 -1.73 9.14
N LEU A 108 -9.85 -2.88 9.26
CA LEU A 108 -10.71 -3.44 8.22
C LEU A 108 -12.10 -3.74 8.78
N TRP A 109 -13.12 -3.29 8.06
CA TRP A 109 -14.52 -3.59 8.35
C TRP A 109 -15.01 -4.53 7.29
N VAL A 110 -15.34 -5.78 7.64
CA VAL A 110 -15.92 -6.74 6.70
C VAL A 110 -17.30 -6.22 6.26
N ASN A 111 -17.70 -6.54 5.02
CA ASN A 111 -19.02 -6.20 4.49
C ASN A 111 -20.13 -6.54 5.51
N GLY A 112 -20.98 -5.55 5.80
CA GLY A 112 -22.05 -5.66 6.81
C GLY A 112 -21.68 -5.15 8.20
N ASN A 113 -20.39 -4.95 8.53
CA ASN A 113 -20.01 -4.24 9.76
C ASN A 113 -20.24 -2.73 9.59
N LYS A 114 -21.31 -2.22 10.22
CA LYS A 114 -21.66 -0.78 10.24
C LYS A 114 -21.23 -0.05 11.51
N SER A 115 -20.50 -0.72 12.41
CA SER A 115 -20.04 -0.11 13.66
C SER A 115 -18.76 0.71 13.46
N GLU A 116 -18.43 1.56 14.43
CA GLU A 116 -17.15 2.27 14.43
C GLU A 116 -15.95 1.38 14.75
N THR A 117 -16.17 0.17 15.28
CA THR A 117 -15.10 -0.75 15.62
C THR A 117 -14.75 -1.63 14.41
N PRO A 118 -13.46 -1.72 14.02
CA PRO A 118 -13.06 -2.60 12.93
C PRO A 118 -13.36 -4.06 13.25
N SER A 119 -13.65 -4.85 12.22
CA SER A 119 -13.74 -6.30 12.35
C SER A 119 -12.38 -6.90 12.73
N VAL A 120 -11.30 -6.30 12.21
CA VAL A 120 -9.93 -6.72 12.46
C VAL A 120 -8.97 -5.55 12.28
N SER A 121 -7.95 -5.49 13.14
CA SER A 121 -6.86 -4.53 13.09
C SER A 121 -5.55 -5.29 12.93
N ILE A 122 -4.79 -5.01 11.86
CA ILE A 122 -3.61 -5.77 11.48
C ILE A 122 -2.40 -4.83 11.36
N PRO A 123 -1.33 -5.04 12.15
CA PRO A 123 -0.08 -4.33 11.94
C PRO A 123 0.49 -4.63 10.56
N ILE A 124 0.86 -3.58 9.84
CA ILE A 124 1.38 -3.66 8.49
C ILE A 124 2.66 -2.85 8.36
N THR A 125 3.63 -3.42 7.66
CA THR A 125 4.83 -2.73 7.21
C THR A 125 4.86 -2.71 5.68
N MET A 126 5.03 -1.52 5.11
CA MET A 126 5.31 -1.36 3.68
C MET A 126 6.70 -0.78 3.51
N ILE A 127 7.46 -1.37 2.59
CA ILE A 127 8.73 -0.82 2.12
C ILE A 127 8.51 -0.49 0.65
N ALA A 128 8.89 0.71 0.22
CA ALA A 128 8.72 1.07 -1.18
C ALA A 128 9.88 1.92 -1.69
N ILE A 129 10.22 1.70 -2.96
CA ILE A 129 11.10 2.57 -3.73
C ILE A 129 10.20 3.45 -4.60
N ILE A 130 10.36 4.77 -4.47
CA ILE A 130 9.61 5.80 -5.18
C ILE A 130 10.58 6.57 -6.07
N GLY A 131 10.19 6.76 -7.33
CA GLY A 131 10.99 7.50 -8.30
C GLY A 131 10.14 8.28 -9.28
N LYS A 132 10.80 9.00 -10.18
CA LYS A 132 10.12 9.77 -11.24
C LYS A 132 9.22 8.88 -12.08
N SER A 133 8.04 9.40 -12.39
CA SER A 133 7.15 8.84 -13.38
C SER A 133 7.54 9.29 -14.79
N ASN A 134 7.13 8.50 -15.78
CA ASN A 134 7.15 8.90 -17.20
C ASN A 134 5.84 9.57 -17.62
N ASP A 135 4.90 9.74 -16.68
CA ASP A 135 3.61 10.41 -16.85
C ASP A 135 3.50 11.56 -15.86
N ASP A 136 3.39 12.78 -16.40
CA ASP A 136 3.29 14.03 -15.64
C ASP A 136 1.96 14.16 -14.87
N ASN A 137 0.98 13.31 -15.14
CA ASN A 137 -0.30 13.29 -14.42
C ASN A 137 -0.28 12.47 -13.12
N THR A 138 0.85 11.81 -12.82
CA THR A 138 1.01 11.09 -11.56
C THR A 138 1.20 12.06 -10.39
N PRO A 139 0.74 11.71 -9.17
CA PRO A 139 0.95 12.56 -8.00
C PRO A 139 2.42 12.89 -7.79
N GLU A 140 2.73 14.18 -7.65
CA GLU A 140 4.11 14.70 -7.51
C GLU A 140 5.05 14.31 -8.68
N GLY A 141 4.53 13.82 -9.81
CA GLY A 141 5.34 13.25 -10.89
C GLY A 141 6.09 11.98 -10.49
N LEU A 142 5.57 11.23 -9.51
CA LEU A 142 6.21 10.05 -8.91
C LEU A 142 5.36 8.79 -9.12
N ASN A 143 6.04 7.64 -9.09
CA ASN A 143 5.39 6.34 -8.94
C ASN A 143 6.26 5.37 -8.12
N PHE A 144 5.62 4.29 -7.67
CA PHE A 144 6.30 3.15 -7.08
C PHE A 144 7.08 2.39 -8.15
N LYS A 145 8.35 2.10 -7.83
CA LYS A 145 9.27 1.28 -8.62
C LYS A 145 9.40 -0.13 -8.08
N GLU A 146 9.28 -0.27 -6.76
CA GLU A 146 9.28 -1.57 -6.09
C GLU A 146 8.59 -1.45 -4.74
N VAL A 147 7.84 -2.47 -4.35
CA VAL A 147 7.08 -2.48 -3.09
C VAL A 147 7.19 -3.84 -2.42
N TRP A 148 7.38 -3.85 -1.11
CA TRP A 148 7.22 -5.03 -0.26
C TRP A 148 6.15 -4.73 0.79
N LEU A 149 5.23 -5.68 0.97
CA LEU A 149 4.15 -5.58 1.95
C LEU A 149 4.21 -6.75 2.93
N TYR A 150 4.31 -6.44 4.22
CA TYR A 150 4.36 -7.41 5.31
C TYR A 150 3.24 -7.16 6.32
N TRP A 151 2.44 -8.18 6.59
CA TRP A 151 1.32 -8.13 7.52
C TRP A 151 0.88 -9.55 7.88
N ASP A 152 0.30 -9.73 9.06
CA ASP A 152 -0.21 -11.03 9.50
C ASP A 152 -1.61 -11.29 8.94
N THR A 153 -1.65 -11.94 7.78
CA THR A 153 -2.91 -12.27 7.13
C THR A 153 -3.67 -13.40 7.81
N SER A 154 -3.06 -14.15 8.75
CA SER A 154 -3.78 -15.20 9.48
C SER A 154 -4.94 -14.66 10.31
N LEU A 155 -4.86 -13.39 10.73
CA LEU A 155 -5.93 -12.67 11.42
C LEU A 155 -7.20 -12.49 10.57
N LEU A 156 -7.12 -12.69 9.25
CA LEU A 156 -8.27 -12.65 8.33
C LEU A 156 -9.02 -13.98 8.24
N THR A 157 -8.45 -15.08 8.73
CA THR A 157 -9.03 -16.43 8.60
C THR A 157 -10.43 -16.59 9.21
N PRO A 158 -10.82 -15.89 10.30
CA PRO A 158 -12.19 -15.97 10.82
C PRO A 158 -13.22 -15.25 9.93
N PHE A 159 -12.77 -14.38 9.04
CA PHE A 159 -13.62 -13.45 8.30
C PHE A 159 -13.72 -13.77 6.81
N LEU A 160 -12.68 -14.42 6.26
CA LEU A 160 -12.55 -14.70 4.85
C LEU A 160 -12.46 -16.20 4.59
N PRO A 161 -13.00 -16.68 3.45
CA PRO A 161 -12.89 -18.08 3.12
C PRO A 161 -11.45 -18.45 2.73
N ALA A 162 -11.09 -19.72 2.85
CA ALA A 162 -9.71 -20.20 2.66
C ALA A 162 -9.16 -19.93 1.24
N GLU A 163 -10.04 -19.82 0.25
CA GLU A 163 -9.72 -19.50 -1.14
C GLU A 163 -9.52 -18.00 -1.41
N ALA A 164 -9.72 -17.12 -0.42
CA ALA A 164 -9.53 -15.68 -0.60
C ALA A 164 -8.12 -15.36 -1.12
N VAL A 165 -8.03 -14.37 -2.00
CA VAL A 165 -6.78 -13.98 -2.70
C VAL A 165 -5.62 -13.68 -1.74
N VAL A 166 -5.94 -13.18 -0.55
CA VAL A 166 -4.96 -12.82 0.48
C VAL A 166 -4.14 -14.02 0.97
N PHE A 167 -4.69 -15.23 0.87
CA PHE A 167 -4.05 -16.47 1.28
C PHE A 167 -3.30 -17.17 0.14
N LYS A 168 -3.38 -16.68 -1.10
CA LYS A 168 -2.75 -17.30 -2.27
C LYS A 168 -1.27 -16.94 -2.33
N THR A 169 -0.41 -17.96 -2.33
CA THR A 169 1.06 -17.83 -2.34
C THR A 169 1.67 -17.64 -3.74
N LYS A 170 0.81 -17.58 -4.77
CA LYS A 170 1.19 -17.35 -6.17
C LYS A 170 0.43 -16.15 -6.71
N ASN A 171 0.95 -15.57 -7.78
CA ASN A 171 0.22 -14.56 -8.54
C ASN A 171 -1.05 -15.19 -9.11
N ILE A 172 -2.20 -14.68 -8.67
CA ILE A 172 -3.52 -15.17 -9.09
C ILE A 172 -3.88 -14.87 -10.55
N LEU A 173 -3.00 -14.16 -11.27
CA LEU A 173 -3.14 -13.86 -12.70
C LEU A 173 -2.30 -14.79 -13.58
N ASP A 174 -1.36 -15.54 -13.00
CA ASP A 174 -0.58 -16.55 -13.73
C ASP A 174 -1.37 -17.86 -13.94
N GLU A 175 -2.53 -17.99 -13.30
CA GLU A 175 -3.41 -19.17 -13.36
C GLU A 175 -4.55 -19.02 -14.40
N ILE A 176 -4.51 -18.00 -15.27
CA ILE A 176 -5.52 -17.71 -16.31
C ILE A 176 -4.94 -17.98 -17.70
#